data_AF-A0A6M3LGH2-F1
#
_entry.id   AF-A0A6M3LGH2-F1
#
_cell.length_a   1.000
_cell.length_b   1.000
_cell.length_c   1.000
_cell.angle_alpha   90.00
_cell.angle_beta   90.00
_cell.angle_gamma   90.00
#
_symmetry.space_group_name_H-M   'P 1'
#
loop_
_entity.id
_entity.type
_entity.pdbx_description
1 polymer ?
#
loop_
_entity_poly.entity_id
_entity_poly.type
_entity_poly.pdbx_seq_one_letter_code
_entity_poly.pdbx_strand_id
1 'polypeptide(L)'
;MLKSYQVLKDKCDKSNSVLVLPERMEPNQLCIVGESLGEQERISGRYFDGKAGHLTDKLIAESGLIRDGIHITNLIKVQPPNNKVERLSELGLSIADFIPYLKEELEHVKPRTILALGRYAMEVLTGK
;
A
#
# COMPACT_ATOMS: atom_id res chain seq x y z
N MET A 1 -8.93 -13.50 7.57
CA MET A 1 -9.30 -12.31 6.77
C MET A 1 -9.44 -11.14 7.72
N LEU A 2 -8.82 -10.00 7.43
CA LEU A 2 -8.84 -8.80 8.27
C LEU A 2 -10.26 -8.25 8.42
N LYS A 3 -10.64 -7.67 9.57
CA LYS A 3 -12.02 -7.23 9.83
C LYS A 3 -12.39 -6.03 8.95
N SER A 4 -11.43 -5.12 8.76
CA SER A 4 -11.53 -3.95 7.91
C SER A 4 -11.64 -4.27 6.41
N TYR A 5 -11.23 -5.48 5.98
CA TYR A 5 -11.20 -5.85 4.57
C TYR A 5 -12.56 -5.71 3.89
N GLN A 6 -13.63 -6.25 4.49
CA GLN A 6 -14.94 -6.25 3.84
C GLN A 6 -15.45 -4.81 3.65
N VAL A 7 -15.24 -3.95 4.64
CA VAL A 7 -15.64 -2.53 4.59
C VAL A 7 -14.92 -1.80 3.46
N LEU A 8 -13.60 -2.00 3.35
CA LEU A 8 -12.80 -1.40 2.28
C LEU A 8 -13.22 -1.96 0.90
N LYS A 9 -13.41 -3.28 0.80
CA LYS A 9 -13.83 -3.94 -0.44
C LYS A 9 -15.18 -3.42 -0.92
N ASP A 10 -16.18 -3.31 -0.04
CA ASP A 10 -17.51 -2.82 -0.40
C ASP A 10 -17.47 -1.37 -0.93
N LYS A 11 -16.58 -0.53 -0.41
CA LYS A 11 -16.36 0.84 -0.91
C LYS A 11 -15.70 0.84 -2.29
N CYS A 12 -14.70 -0.01 -2.50
CA CYS A 12 -14.04 -0.14 -3.81
C CYS A 12 -14.98 -0.72 -4.87
N ASP A 13 -15.79 -1.73 -4.53
CA ASP A 13 -16.77 -2.32 -5.44
C ASP A 13 -17.80 -1.28 -5.92
N LYS A 14 -18.30 -0.41 -5.01
CA LYS A 14 -19.25 0.67 -5.36
C LYS A 14 -18.69 1.68 -6.37
N SER A 15 -17.38 1.86 -6.39
CA SER A 15 -16.69 2.79 -7.30
C SER A 15 -16.03 2.11 -8.49
N ASN A 16 -16.22 0.79 -8.65
CA ASN A 16 -15.53 -0.05 -9.63
C ASN A 16 -13.99 0.09 -9.56
N SER A 17 -13.46 0.37 -8.38
CA SER A 17 -12.03 0.49 -8.15
C SER A 17 -11.41 -0.89 -8.00
N VAL A 18 -10.31 -1.15 -8.71
CA VAL A 18 -9.53 -2.39 -8.55
C VAL A 18 -8.74 -2.30 -7.24
N LEU A 19 -9.19 -3.05 -6.24
CA LEU A 19 -8.50 -3.21 -4.96
C LEU A 19 -7.35 -4.21 -5.11
N VAL A 20 -6.12 -3.78 -4.85
CA VAL A 20 -4.93 -4.66 -4.84
C VAL A 20 -4.40 -4.74 -3.41
N LEU A 21 -4.14 -5.95 -2.94
CA LEU A 21 -3.64 -6.23 -1.60
C LEU A 21 -2.30 -6.98 -1.68
N PRO A 22 -1.46 -6.94 -0.63
CA PRO A 22 -0.22 -7.70 -0.61
C PRO A 22 -0.50 -9.20 -0.82
N GLU A 23 0.34 -9.87 -1.61
CA GLU A 23 0.20 -11.31 -1.89
C GLU A 23 0.37 -12.17 -0.64
N ARG A 24 1.20 -11.71 0.30
CA ARG A 24 1.51 -12.39 1.55
C ARG A 24 1.41 -11.39 2.69
N MET A 25 0.95 -11.88 3.84
CA MET A 25 0.80 -11.10 5.06
C MET A 25 1.38 -11.93 6.19
N GLU A 26 2.71 -12.04 6.21
CA GLU A 26 3.46 -12.83 7.18
C GLU A 26 4.32 -11.92 8.07
N PRO A 27 4.69 -12.35 9.28
CA PRO A 27 5.58 -11.58 10.13
C PRO A 27 6.89 -11.21 9.43
N ASN A 28 7.22 -9.92 9.41
CA ASN A 28 8.43 -9.42 8.78
C ASN A 28 9.10 -8.35 9.66
N GLN A 29 10.42 -8.22 9.62
CA GLN A 29 11.14 -7.21 10.41
C GLN A 29 11.06 -5.82 9.78
N LEU A 30 11.01 -5.73 8.45
CA LEU A 30 10.96 -4.49 7.69
C LEU A 30 9.68 -4.44 6.85
N CYS A 31 8.99 -3.31 6.92
CA CYS A 31 7.85 -3.02 6.08
C CYS A 31 8.11 -1.74 5.27
N ILE A 32 7.83 -1.76 3.97
CA ILE A 32 7.80 -0.59 3.11
C ILE A 32 6.34 -0.24 2.85
N VAL A 33 5.96 1.00 3.16
CA VAL A 33 4.61 1.53 2.91
C VAL A 33 4.70 2.68 1.92
N GLY A 34 4.31 2.43 0.68
CA GLY A 34 4.17 3.47 -0.35
C GLY A 34 2.85 4.24 -0.25
N GLU A 35 2.65 5.16 -1.18
CA GLU A 35 1.50 6.07 -1.17
C GLU A 35 0.23 5.47 -1.75
N SER A 36 0.25 5.08 -3.03
CA SER A 36 -0.89 4.54 -3.78
C SER A 36 -0.43 3.62 -4.92
N LEU A 37 -1.37 2.88 -5.53
CA LEU A 37 -1.04 2.09 -6.73
C LEU A 37 -0.82 3.00 -7.93
N GLY A 38 0.15 2.64 -8.77
CA GLY A 38 0.23 3.14 -10.13
C GLY A 38 -0.59 2.27 -11.10
N GLU A 39 -0.54 2.64 -12.38
CA GLU A 39 -1.24 1.93 -13.45
C GLU A 39 -0.77 0.48 -13.58
N GLN A 40 0.55 0.26 -13.51
CA GLN A 40 1.11 -1.08 -13.67
C GLN A 40 0.71 -1.99 -12.50
N GLU A 41 0.78 -1.48 -11.27
CA GLU A 41 0.37 -2.23 -10.09
C GLU A 41 -1.13 -2.54 -10.11
N ARG A 42 -1.96 -1.62 -10.63
CA ARG A 42 -3.41 -1.87 -10.82
C ARG A 42 -3.66 -3.00 -11.81
N ILE A 43 -2.89 -3.06 -12.90
CA ILE A 43 -3.05 -4.07 -13.97
C ILE A 43 -2.47 -5.42 -13.52
N SER A 44 -1.27 -5.44 -12.96
CA SER A 44 -0.56 -6.67 -12.61
C SER A 44 -0.99 -7.26 -11.28
N GLY A 45 -1.60 -6.46 -10.40
CA GLY A 45 -1.95 -6.85 -9.04
C GLY A 45 -0.75 -6.97 -8.11
N ARG A 46 0.44 -6.53 -8.55
CA ARG A 46 1.68 -6.59 -7.76
C ARG A 46 2.13 -5.19 -7.34
N TYR A 47 2.48 -5.06 -6.08
CA TYR A 47 3.00 -3.83 -5.52
C TYR A 47 4.40 -3.50 -6.03
N PHE A 48 4.66 -2.23 -6.33
CA PHE A 48 5.97 -1.76 -6.79
C PHE A 48 6.47 -2.53 -8.04
N ASP A 49 5.59 -2.70 -9.03
CA ASP A 49 5.89 -3.36 -10.32
C ASP A 49 6.12 -2.34 -11.45
N GLY A 50 5.97 -1.04 -11.17
CA GLY A 50 6.29 0.04 -12.09
C GLY A 50 7.75 0.51 -12.02
N LYS A 51 8.06 1.60 -12.74
CA LYS A 51 9.41 2.20 -12.78
C LYS A 51 9.96 2.55 -11.40
N ALA A 52 9.13 3.13 -10.53
CA ALA A 52 9.52 3.45 -9.16
C ALA A 52 9.82 2.18 -8.36
N GLY A 53 9.04 1.12 -8.57
CA GLY A 53 9.25 -0.18 -7.95
C GLY A 53 10.57 -0.83 -8.34
N HIS A 54 10.93 -0.82 -9.62
CA HIS A 54 12.24 -1.32 -10.06
C HIS A 54 13.42 -0.54 -9.48
N LEU A 55 13.26 0.77 -9.28
CA LEU A 55 14.26 1.56 -8.55
C LEU A 55 14.34 1.13 -7.08
N THR A 56 13.20 0.91 -6.43
CA THR A 56 13.14 0.38 -5.06
C THR A 56 13.83 -0.98 -4.97
N ASP A 57 13.61 -1.89 -5.92
CA ASP A 57 14.28 -3.19 -5.98
C ASP A 57 15.78 -3.08 -6.07
N LYS A 58 16.27 -2.17 -6.92
CA LYS A 58 17.70 -1.90 -7.03
C LYS A 58 18.28 -1.40 -5.70
N LEU A 59 17.59 -0.49 -5.02
CA LEU A 59 18.04 0.05 -3.72
C LEU A 59 18.00 -1.02 -2.61
N ILE A 60 16.98 -1.89 -2.61
CA ILE A 60 16.91 -3.04 -1.70
C ILE A 60 18.13 -3.94 -1.92
N ALA A 61 18.44 -4.29 -3.17
CA ALA A 61 19.58 -5.13 -3.50
C ALA A 61 20.92 -4.48 -3.11
N GLU A 62 21.11 -3.18 -3.37
CA GLU A 62 22.31 -2.43 -3.00
C GLU A 62 22.51 -2.33 -1.48
N SER A 63 21.42 -2.36 -0.71
CA SER A 63 21.46 -2.40 0.76
C SER A 63 21.78 -3.78 1.34
N GLY A 64 21.93 -4.82 0.51
CA GLY A 64 22.17 -6.21 0.94
C GLY A 64 20.91 -6.91 1.48
N LEU A 65 19.73 -6.35 1.23
CA LEU A 65 18.45 -6.94 1.61
C LEU A 65 17.84 -7.75 0.45
N ILE A 66 16.94 -8.67 0.79
CA ILE A 66 16.19 -9.50 -0.18
C ILE A 66 14.74 -9.02 -0.17
N ARG A 67 14.17 -8.72 -1.35
CA ARG A 67 12.78 -8.23 -1.48
C ARG A 67 11.77 -9.16 -0.81
N ASP A 68 11.90 -10.47 -1.00
CA ASP A 68 11.03 -11.48 -0.36
C ASP A 68 11.15 -11.49 1.16
N GLY A 69 12.24 -10.94 1.69
CA GLY A 69 12.46 -10.71 3.12
C GLY A 69 11.88 -9.40 3.62
N ILE A 70 11.09 -8.66 2.83
CA ILE A 70 10.47 -7.37 3.18
C ILE A 70 8.97 -7.44 2.93
N HIS A 71 8.17 -6.92 3.86
CA HIS A 71 6.74 -6.70 3.59
C HIS A 71 6.56 -5.41 2.80
N ILE A 72 5.92 -5.45 1.63
CA ILE A 72 5.74 -4.28 0.76
C ILE A 72 4.25 -4.04 0.54
N THR A 73 3.82 -2.80 0.77
CA THR A 73 2.41 -2.40 0.69
C THR A 73 2.28 -0.91 0.37
N ASN A 74 1.06 -0.40 0.21
CA ASN A 74 0.76 1.04 0.14
C ASN A 74 -0.28 1.44 1.18
N LEU A 75 -0.32 2.71 1.53
CA LEU A 75 -1.45 3.28 2.26
C LEU A 75 -2.75 3.13 1.46
N ILE A 76 -2.78 3.64 0.23
CA ILE A 76 -3.95 3.57 -0.65
C ILE A 76 -3.85 2.31 -1.52
N LYS A 77 -4.87 1.45 -1.43
CA LYS A 77 -4.92 0.10 -2.03
C LYS A 77 -5.52 0.06 -3.45
N VAL A 78 -5.72 1.23 -4.05
CA VAL A 78 -6.30 1.42 -5.39
C VAL A 78 -5.43 2.43 -6.15
N GLN A 79 -5.63 2.54 -7.46
CA GLN A 79 -5.05 3.62 -8.25
C GLN A 79 -5.96 4.85 -8.19
N PRO A 80 -5.48 6.00 -7.69
CA PRO A 80 -6.25 7.24 -7.74
C PRO A 80 -6.44 7.74 -9.19
N PRO A 81 -7.50 8.51 -9.50
CA PRO A 81 -7.69 9.07 -10.83
C PRO A 81 -6.51 9.95 -11.28
N ASN A 82 -5.92 9.63 -12.44
CA ASN A 82 -4.68 10.23 -12.95
C ASN A 82 -3.50 10.18 -11.95
N ASN A 83 -3.45 9.16 -11.07
CA ASN A 83 -2.44 8.99 -10.02
C ASN A 83 -2.35 10.20 -9.06
N LYS A 84 -3.47 10.90 -8.83
CA LYS A 84 -3.57 12.02 -7.88
C LYS A 84 -4.43 11.64 -6.69
N VAL A 85 -3.82 11.56 -5.51
CA VAL A 85 -4.50 11.16 -4.26
C VAL A 85 -5.66 12.10 -3.92
N GLU A 86 -5.54 13.39 -4.24
CA GLU A 86 -6.56 14.42 -4.00
C GLU A 86 -7.86 14.14 -4.77
N ARG A 87 -7.78 13.31 -5.82
CA ARG A 87 -8.92 12.93 -6.67
C ARG A 87 -9.59 11.62 -6.24
N LEU A 88 -9.20 11.02 -5.12
CA LEU A 88 -9.89 9.85 -4.57
C LEU A 88 -11.39 10.10 -4.32
N SER A 89 -11.77 11.35 -4.03
CA SER A 89 -13.15 11.75 -3.83
C SER A 89 -14.03 11.52 -5.06
N GLU A 90 -13.47 11.52 -6.27
CA GLU A 90 -14.19 11.17 -7.51
C GLU A 90 -14.59 9.69 -7.54
N LEU A 91 -13.89 8.84 -6.79
CA LEU A 91 -14.22 7.44 -6.56
C LEU A 91 -15.10 7.25 -5.31
N GLY A 92 -15.51 8.33 -4.63
CA GLY A 92 -16.18 8.23 -3.33
C GLY A 92 -15.30 7.63 -2.23
N LEU A 93 -13.98 7.70 -2.39
CA LEU A 93 -12.97 7.21 -1.46
C LEU A 93 -12.20 8.37 -0.84
N SER A 94 -11.60 8.11 0.31
CA SER A 94 -10.71 9.03 1.01
C SER A 94 -9.56 8.24 1.62
N ILE A 95 -8.47 8.93 1.98
CA ILE A 95 -7.34 8.29 2.69
C ILE A 95 -7.82 7.56 3.96
N ALA A 96 -8.77 8.15 4.69
CA ALA A 96 -9.31 7.61 5.93
C ALA A 96 -9.94 6.22 5.77
N ASP A 97 -10.44 5.89 4.57
CA ASP A 97 -11.04 4.58 4.29
C ASP A 97 -10.00 3.44 4.30
N PHE A 98 -8.73 3.75 4.04
CA PHE A 98 -7.66 2.75 3.96
C PHE A 98 -6.91 2.55 5.27
N ILE A 99 -6.97 3.53 6.19
CA ILE A 99 -6.23 3.51 7.47
C ILE A 99 -6.57 2.27 8.31
N PRO A 100 -7.85 1.87 8.51
CA PRO A 100 -8.17 0.69 9.30
C PRO A 100 -7.53 -0.59 8.77
N TYR A 101 -7.50 -0.74 7.44
CA TYR A 101 -6.87 -1.89 6.80
C TYR A 101 -5.36 -1.88 6.97
N LEU A 102 -4.70 -0.75 6.69
CA LEU A 102 -3.25 -0.65 6.88
C LEU A 102 -2.86 -0.92 8.34
N LYS A 103 -3.65 -0.44 9.31
CA LYS A 103 -3.41 -0.70 10.72
C LYS A 103 -3.49 -2.20 11.05
N GLU A 104 -4.56 -2.87 10.65
CA GLU A 104 -4.73 -4.31 10.89
C GLU A 104 -3.65 -5.14 10.17
N GLU A 105 -3.24 -4.72 8.97
CA GLU A 105 -2.14 -5.31 8.22
C GLU A 105 -0.81 -5.20 8.99
N LEU A 106 -0.47 -4.02 9.50
CA LEU A 106 0.75 -3.80 10.27
C LEU A 106 0.72 -4.52 11.64
N GLU A 107 -0.45 -4.65 12.27
CA GLU A 107 -0.64 -5.46 13.48
C GLU A 107 -0.41 -6.95 13.23
N HIS A 108 -0.68 -7.43 12.01
CA HIS A 108 -0.44 -8.81 11.60
C HIS A 108 1.03 -9.05 11.23
N VAL A 109 1.61 -8.16 10.42
CA VAL A 109 3.00 -8.24 9.94
C VAL A 109 4.01 -7.96 11.05
N LYS A 110 3.64 -7.18 12.07
CA LYS A 110 4.47 -6.84 13.24
C LYS A 110 5.90 -6.37 12.89
N PRO A 111 6.06 -5.39 11.98
CA PRO A 111 7.38 -4.89 11.63
C PRO A 111 8.07 -4.21 12.81
N ARG A 112 9.39 -4.41 12.90
CA ARG A 112 10.24 -3.62 13.80
C ARG A 112 10.55 -2.25 13.22
N THR A 113 10.55 -2.13 11.89
CA THR A 113 10.85 -0.89 11.19
C THR A 113 9.92 -0.71 10.01
N ILE A 114 9.40 0.51 9.84
CA ILE A 114 8.57 0.89 8.70
C ILE A 114 9.29 2.00 7.93
N LEU A 115 9.50 1.79 6.64
CA LEU A 115 9.94 2.80 5.69
C LEU A 115 8.71 3.38 4.98
N ALA A 116 8.34 4.60 5.35
CA ALA A 116 7.27 5.34 4.68
C ALA A 116 7.80 6.03 3.42
N LEU A 117 7.24 5.68 2.26
CA LEU A 117 7.59 6.26 0.96
C LEU A 117 6.43 7.14 0.46
N GLY A 118 6.59 8.45 0.57
CA GLY A 118 5.59 9.43 0.18
C GLY A 118 5.00 10.17 1.37
N ARG A 119 4.33 11.28 1.07
CA ARG A 119 3.87 12.24 2.08
C ARG A 119 2.75 11.64 2.92
N TYR A 120 1.70 11.13 2.28
CA TYR A 120 0.51 10.65 2.98
C TYR A 120 0.81 9.41 3.84
N ALA A 121 1.67 8.50 3.35
CA ALA A 121 2.13 7.37 4.14
C ALA A 121 2.84 7.83 5.42
N MET A 122 3.75 8.81 5.29
CA MET A 122 4.48 9.37 6.43
C MET A 122 3.54 10.07 7.43
N GLU A 123 2.64 10.93 6.96
CA GLU A 123 1.66 11.64 7.80
C GLU A 123 0.78 10.65 8.57
N VAL A 124 0.21 9.64 7.90
CA VAL A 124 -0.66 8.63 8.54
C VAL A 124 0.11 7.76 9.55
N LEU A 125 1.33 7.34 9.22
CA LEU A 125 2.13 6.46 10.09
C LEU A 125 2.69 7.20 11.32
N THR A 126 2.94 8.50 11.21
CA THR A 126 3.59 9.28 12.28
C THR A 126 2.64 10.23 13.02
N GLY A 127 1.44 10.47 12.48
CA GLY A 127 0.47 11.43 13.02
C GLY A 127 0.92 12.90 12.91
N LYS A 128 1.81 13.21 11.97
CA LYS A 128 2.35 14.56 11.71
C LYS A 128 1.81 15.15 10.43
#